data_AF-A0A1Y3F2K1-F1
#
_entry.id   AF-A0A1Y3F2K1-F1
#
_cell.length_a   1.000
_cell.length_b   1.000
_cell.length_c   1.000
_cell.angle_alpha   90.00
_cell.angle_beta   90.00
_cell.angle_gamma   90.00
#
_symmetry.space_group_name_H-M   'P 1'
#
loop_
_entity.id
_entity.type
_entity.pdbx_description
1 polymer ?
#
loop_
_entity_poly.entity_id
_entity_poly.type
_entity_poly.pdbx_seq_one_letter_code
_entity_poly.pdbx_strand_id
1 'polypeptide(L)'
;MPGQQFEYDERGSTFYYFLASFYAFVLLPLTYYFWPREKERERNSDVKRCRCEPCIQKEAARRSKEPYKNLKRKIIKGHLLVGWVGLICIIYKAVNIEIEGAEYDPYAILNLDSSATLAEIKKQYRKLSMEHHPDRGGDSKVFVAIAKAYQA
;
A
#
# COMPACT_ATOMS: atom_id res chain seq x y z
N MET A 1 32.64 -5.80 -21.86
CA MET A 1 31.70 -4.83 -21.25
C MET A 1 31.45 -5.30 -19.83
N PRO A 2 31.74 -4.51 -18.80
CA PRO A 2 31.44 -4.93 -17.43
C PRO A 2 29.94 -5.17 -17.31
N GLY A 3 29.54 -6.37 -16.90
CA GLY A 3 28.14 -6.74 -16.73
C GLY A 3 27.51 -5.86 -15.65
N GLN A 4 26.34 -5.30 -15.92
CA GLN A 4 25.60 -4.55 -14.91
C GLN A 4 25.24 -5.49 -13.75
N GLN A 5 25.69 -5.16 -12.55
CA GLN A 5 25.24 -5.78 -11.32
C GLN A 5 23.92 -5.10 -10.92
N PHE A 6 22.84 -5.87 -10.89
CA PHE A 6 21.53 -5.40 -10.44
C PHE A 6 21.42 -5.64 -8.95
N GLU A 7 21.35 -4.56 -8.18
CA GLU A 7 21.09 -4.62 -6.74
C GLU A 7 19.58 -4.52 -6.52
N TYR A 8 18.98 -5.62 -6.09
CA TYR A 8 17.56 -5.69 -5.78
C TYR A 8 17.36 -5.42 -4.28
N ASP A 9 16.27 -4.75 -3.95
CA ASP A 9 15.88 -4.56 -2.57
C ASP A 9 15.37 -5.88 -1.95
N GLU A 10 16.12 -6.39 -0.98
CA GLU A 10 15.83 -7.62 -0.22
C GLU A 10 14.49 -7.57 0.52
N ARG A 11 13.95 -6.37 0.82
CA ARG A 11 12.70 -6.19 1.57
C ARG A 11 11.47 -6.00 0.69
N GLY A 12 11.68 -5.74 -0.60
CA GLY A 12 10.62 -5.57 -1.59
C GLY A 12 9.82 -4.26 -1.48
N SER A 13 10.29 -3.25 -0.75
CA SER A 13 9.61 -1.95 -0.64
C SER A 13 9.56 -1.24 -2.00
N THR A 14 10.68 -1.28 -2.74
CA THR A 14 10.78 -0.70 -4.10
C THR A 14 9.77 -1.31 -5.07
N PHE A 15 9.50 -2.62 -4.95
CA PHE A 15 8.49 -3.31 -5.75
C PHE A 15 7.08 -2.79 -5.46
N TYR A 16 6.72 -2.57 -4.19
CA TYR A 16 5.39 -2.04 -3.84
C TYR A 16 5.20 -0.61 -4.33
N TYR A 17 6.24 0.23 -4.34
CA TYR A 17 6.16 1.57 -4.93
C TYR A 17 5.96 1.56 -6.43
N PHE A 18 6.71 0.71 -7.13
CA PHE A 18 6.51 0.50 -8.55
C PHE A 18 5.09 0.02 -8.85
N LEU A 19 4.62 -0.99 -8.11
CA LEU A 19 3.29 -1.55 -8.25
C LEU A 19 2.20 -0.51 -7.98
N ALA A 20 2.30 0.26 -6.89
CA ALA A 20 1.35 1.32 -6.55
C ALA A 20 1.31 2.40 -7.62
N SER A 21 2.47 2.81 -8.14
CA SER A 21 2.58 3.86 -9.18
C SER A 21 1.95 3.41 -10.48
N PHE A 22 2.29 2.21 -10.95
CA PHE A 22 1.72 1.63 -12.17
C PHE A 22 0.19 1.42 -12.01
N TYR A 23 -0.24 0.91 -10.86
CA TYR A 23 -1.65 0.70 -10.57
C TYR A 23 -2.43 2.02 -10.52
N ALA A 24 -1.89 3.06 -9.90
CA ALA A 24 -2.50 4.39 -9.89
C ALA A 24 -2.60 4.99 -11.30
N PHE A 25 -1.57 4.83 -12.13
CA PHE A 25 -1.57 5.27 -13.52
C PHE A 25 -2.67 4.62 -14.37
N VAL A 26 -3.08 3.40 -14.03
CA VAL A 26 -4.19 2.71 -14.69
C VAL A 26 -5.53 3.08 -14.04
N LEU A 27 -5.61 3.11 -12.71
CA LEU A 27 -6.84 3.35 -11.97
C LEU A 27 -7.38 4.77 -12.16
N LEU A 28 -6.51 5.79 -12.24
CA LEU A 28 -6.93 7.19 -12.36
C LEU A 28 -7.63 7.48 -13.70
N PRO A 29 -7.08 7.13 -14.88
CA PRO A 29 -7.79 7.27 -16.15
C PRO A 29 -9.07 6.45 -16.22
N LEU A 30 -9.08 5.23 -15.68
CA LEU A 30 -10.28 4.39 -15.62
C LEU A 30 -11.36 5.05 -14.75
N THR A 31 -10.97 5.58 -13.59
CA THR A 31 -11.87 6.30 -12.69
C THR A 31 -12.43 7.55 -13.37
N TYR A 32 -11.61 8.32 -14.07
CA TYR A 32 -12.04 9.52 -14.82
C TYR A 32 -13.02 9.16 -15.94
N TYR A 33 -12.69 8.16 -16.78
CA TYR A 33 -13.51 7.79 -17.93
C TYR A 33 -14.84 7.13 -17.53
N PHE A 34 -14.80 6.23 -16.54
CA PHE A 34 -15.98 5.52 -16.06
C PHE A 34 -16.72 6.27 -14.93
N TRP A 35 -16.29 7.50 -14.60
CA TRP A 35 -16.92 8.28 -13.54
C TRP A 35 -18.40 8.47 -13.85
N PRO A 36 -19.31 7.99 -12.97
CA PRO A 36 -20.74 8.08 -13.22
C PRO A 36 -21.19 9.53 -13.10
N ARG A 37 -21.24 10.24 -14.22
CA ARG A 37 -21.81 11.58 -14.31
C ARG A 37 -23.34 11.45 -14.25
N GLU A 38 -23.90 11.66 -13.06
CA GLU A 38 -25.34 11.68 -12.83
C GLU A 38 -25.95 12.77 -13.75
N LYS A 39 -26.78 12.36 -14.71
CA LYS A 39 -27.51 13.32 -15.55
C LYS A 39 -28.68 13.82 -14.74
N GLU A 40 -28.61 15.06 -14.29
CA GLU A 40 -29.67 15.86 -13.64
C GLU A 40 -30.98 15.99 -14.47
N ARG A 41 -31.05 15.33 -15.63
CA ARG A 41 -32.07 15.48 -16.66
C ARG A 41 -33.43 14.83 -16.36
N GLU A 42 -33.56 14.00 -15.33
CA GLU A 42 -34.83 13.29 -15.09
C GLU A 42 -35.88 14.15 -14.38
N ARG A 43 -35.49 15.14 -13.57
CA ARG A 43 -36.42 15.94 -12.75
C ARG A 43 -37.33 16.89 -13.56
N ASN A 44 -36.91 17.30 -14.76
CA ASN A 44 -37.63 18.34 -15.53
C ASN A 44 -38.49 17.79 -16.69
N SER A 45 -38.55 16.46 -16.86
CA SER A 45 -39.21 15.81 -18.01
C SER A 45 -40.67 15.40 -17.78
N ASP A 46 -41.16 15.49 -16.55
CA ASP A 46 -42.51 15.03 -16.18
C ASP A 46 -43.63 16.01 -16.55
N VAL A 47 -43.31 17.26 -16.94
CA VAL A 47 -44.32 18.31 -17.14
C VAL A 47 -45.08 18.19 -18.49
N LYS A 48 -44.61 17.37 -19.46
CA LYS A 48 -45.30 17.13 -20.75
C LYS A 48 -45.11 15.70 -21.29
N ARG A 49 -45.74 14.69 -20.66
CA ARG A 49 -45.80 13.32 -21.23
C ARG A 49 -47.16 13.06 -21.89
N CYS A 50 -47.12 12.69 -23.17
CA CYS A 50 -48.29 12.25 -23.93
C CYS A 50 -48.75 10.86 -23.42
N ARG A 51 -50.06 10.67 -23.23
CA ARG A 51 -50.66 9.42 -22.74
C ARG A 51 -51.35 8.60 -23.85
N CYS A 52 -50.85 8.71 -25.07
CA CYS A 52 -51.33 7.92 -26.20
C CYS A 52 -50.90 6.45 -26.07
N GLU A 53 -51.68 5.50 -26.61
CA GLU A 53 -51.35 4.06 -26.57
C GLU A 53 -49.91 3.73 -27.06
N PRO A 54 -49.44 4.25 -28.22
CA PRO A 54 -48.05 4.01 -28.64
C PRO A 54 -47.01 4.70 -27.74
N CYS A 55 -47.39 5.76 -27.02
CA CYS A 55 -46.53 6.45 -26.05
C CYS A 55 -46.30 5.58 -24.80
N ILE A 56 -47.37 4.95 -24.28
CA ILE A 56 -47.32 4.07 -23.10
C ILE A 56 -46.48 2.83 -23.39
N GLN A 57 -46.64 2.21 -24.56
CA GLN A 57 -45.86 1.04 -24.96
C GLN A 57 -44.36 1.36 -25.07
N LYS A 58 -44.00 2.53 -25.60
CA LYS A 58 -42.61 3.01 -25.67
C LYS A 58 -42.01 3.28 -24.29
N GLU A 59 -42.81 3.78 -23.34
CA GLU A 59 -42.38 3.97 -21.95
C GLU A 59 -42.20 2.64 -21.23
N ALA A 60 -43.12 1.69 -21.37
CA ALA A 60 -42.97 0.34 -20.81
C ALA A 60 -41.70 -0.36 -21.33
N ALA A 61 -41.41 -0.25 -22.64
CA ALA A 61 -40.19 -0.77 -23.24
C ALA A 61 -38.90 -0.04 -22.80
N ARG A 62 -39.01 1.22 -22.35
CA ARG A 62 -37.88 1.95 -21.74
C ARG A 62 -37.66 1.54 -20.29
N ARG A 63 -38.74 1.42 -19.51
CA ARG A 63 -38.72 0.98 -18.11
C ARG A 63 -38.17 -0.44 -17.94
N SER A 64 -38.47 -1.35 -18.87
CA SER A 64 -37.89 -2.70 -18.84
C SER A 64 -36.35 -2.71 -18.95
N LYS A 65 -35.74 -1.66 -19.53
CA LYS A 65 -34.27 -1.51 -19.67
C LYS A 65 -33.62 -0.72 -18.53
N GLU A 66 -34.39 -0.06 -17.67
CA GLU A 66 -33.87 0.67 -16.50
C GLU A 66 -33.15 -0.22 -15.47
N PRO A 67 -33.67 -1.40 -15.06
CA PRO A 67 -32.99 -2.21 -14.05
C PRO A 67 -31.60 -2.66 -14.50
N TYR A 68 -31.43 -3.03 -15.78
CA TYR A 68 -30.12 -3.38 -16.34
C TYR A 68 -29.15 -2.18 -16.33
N LYS A 69 -29.61 -0.98 -16.71
CA LYS A 69 -28.78 0.24 -16.68
C LYS A 69 -28.36 0.61 -15.27
N ASN A 70 -29.28 0.49 -14.31
CA ASN A 70 -29.04 0.78 -12.91
C ASN A 70 -28.09 -0.25 -12.28
N LEU A 71 -28.28 -1.54 -12.60
CA LEU A 71 -27.37 -2.61 -12.20
C LEU A 71 -25.97 -2.39 -12.78
N LYS A 72 -25.84 -2.08 -14.08
CA LYS A 72 -24.56 -1.77 -14.71
C LYS A 72 -23.86 -0.59 -14.05
N ARG A 73 -24.58 0.50 -13.74
CA ARG A 73 -24.01 1.65 -13.00
C ARG A 73 -23.54 1.24 -11.60
N LYS A 74 -24.30 0.42 -10.88
CA LYS A 74 -23.91 -0.08 -9.54
C LYS A 74 -22.67 -0.98 -9.62
N ILE A 75 -22.58 -1.87 -10.61
CA ILE A 75 -21.43 -2.75 -10.85
C ILE A 75 -20.17 -1.92 -11.14
N ILE A 76 -20.26 -0.91 -12.03
CA ILE A 76 -19.13 -0.03 -12.34
C ILE A 76 -18.65 0.71 -11.08
N LYS A 77 -19.58 1.29 -10.30
CA LYS A 77 -19.25 1.93 -9.01
C LYS A 77 -18.58 0.95 -8.03
N GLY A 78 -19.07 -0.28 -7.95
CA GLY A 78 -18.50 -1.34 -7.11
C GLY A 78 -17.07 -1.70 -7.51
N HIS A 79 -16.80 -1.92 -8.80
CA HIS A 79 -15.45 -2.20 -9.29
C HIS A 79 -14.48 -1.05 -9.04
N LEU A 80 -14.90 0.20 -9.26
CA LEU A 80 -14.07 1.37 -8.95
C LEU A 80 -13.73 1.42 -7.45
N LEU A 81 -14.72 1.18 -6.58
CA LEU A 81 -14.50 1.14 -5.13
C LEU A 81 -13.49 0.06 -4.74
N VAL A 82 -13.64 -1.16 -5.25
CA VAL A 82 -12.69 -2.27 -5.02
C VAL A 82 -11.29 -1.89 -5.50
N GLY A 83 -11.18 -1.23 -6.66
CA GLY A 83 -9.89 -0.76 -7.17
C GLY A 83 -9.22 0.26 -6.25
N TRP A 84 -9.97 1.24 -5.74
CA TRP A 84 -9.46 2.21 -4.76
C TRP A 84 -9.06 1.58 -3.44
N VAL A 85 -9.86 0.63 -2.92
CA VAL A 85 -9.50 -0.15 -1.72
C VAL A 85 -8.22 -0.94 -1.95
N GLY A 86 -8.06 -1.57 -3.12
CA GLY A 86 -6.84 -2.28 -3.51
C GLY A 86 -5.61 -1.36 -3.51
N LEU A 87 -5.71 -0.18 -4.12
CA LEU A 87 -4.63 0.82 -4.12
C LEU A 87 -4.26 1.23 -2.68
N ILE A 88 -5.24 1.50 -1.83
CA ILE A 88 -5.02 1.86 -0.42
C ILE A 88 -4.31 0.72 0.32
N CYS A 89 -4.73 -0.54 0.12
CA CYS A 89 -4.08 -1.70 0.73
C CYS A 89 -2.62 -1.85 0.30
N ILE A 90 -2.31 -1.62 -0.98
CA ILE A 90 -0.93 -1.67 -1.50
C ILE A 90 -0.09 -0.56 -0.86
N ILE A 91 -0.60 0.67 -0.82
CA ILE A 91 0.08 1.81 -0.18
C ILE A 91 0.31 1.53 1.31
N TYR A 92 -0.71 1.03 2.02
CA TYR A 92 -0.58 0.65 3.42
C TYR A 92 0.54 -0.38 3.62
N LYS A 93 0.61 -1.40 2.76
CA LYS A 93 1.69 -2.39 2.82
C LYS A 93 3.06 -1.77 2.55
N ALA A 94 3.17 -0.90 1.54
CA ALA A 94 4.41 -0.20 1.21
C ALA A 94 4.94 0.59 2.42
N VAL A 95 4.06 1.38 3.06
CA VAL A 95 4.41 2.21 4.23
C VAL A 95 4.82 1.34 5.43
N ASN A 96 4.10 0.26 5.72
CA ASN A 96 4.45 -0.59 6.88
C ASN A 96 5.77 -1.35 6.69
N ILE A 97 6.14 -1.73 5.46
CA ILE A 97 7.41 -2.40 5.17
C ILE A 97 8.60 -1.46 5.43
N GLU A 98 8.48 -0.17 5.12
CA GLU A 98 9.51 0.80 5.47
C GLU A 98 9.65 1.00 6.98
N ILE A 99 8.53 1.02 7.71
CA ILE A 99 8.54 1.21 9.16
C ILE A 99 9.22 0.03 9.86
N GLU A 100 8.99 -1.21 9.42
CA GLU A 100 9.73 -2.39 9.91
C GLU A 100 11.20 -2.41 9.43
N GLY A 101 11.52 -1.63 8.40
CA GLY A 101 12.86 -1.46 7.85
C GLY A 101 13.72 -0.43 8.59
N ALA A 102 13.26 0.10 9.74
CA ALA A 102 14.03 0.98 10.62
C ALA A 102 15.47 0.44 10.75
N GLU A 103 16.40 1.26 10.28
CA GLU A 103 17.81 1.00 10.08
C GLU A 103 18.41 0.21 11.26
N TYR A 104 18.92 -1.01 10.98
CA TYR A 104 19.67 -1.76 11.97
C TYR A 104 20.98 -1.01 12.18
N ASP A 105 21.02 -0.15 13.20
CA ASP A 105 22.21 0.60 13.59
C ASP A 105 23.01 -0.21 14.63
N PRO A 106 24.15 -0.81 14.24
CA PRO A 106 24.98 -1.59 15.16
C PRO A 106 25.58 -0.71 16.27
N TYR A 107 25.83 0.58 15.98
CA TYR A 107 26.37 1.53 16.94
C TYR A 107 25.32 1.88 18.00
N ALA A 108 24.06 2.08 17.62
CA ALA A 108 22.97 2.26 18.57
C ALA A 108 22.81 1.05 19.51
N ILE A 109 22.94 -0.18 19.00
CA ILE A 109 22.88 -1.40 19.83
C ILE A 109 24.04 -1.46 20.84
N LEU A 110 25.23 -1.02 20.42
CA LEU A 110 26.40 -0.92 21.29
C LEU A 110 26.40 0.34 22.17
N ASN A 111 25.41 1.22 22.04
CA ASN A 111 25.37 2.56 22.65
C ASN A 111 26.64 3.37 22.36
N LEU A 112 27.04 3.42 21.10
CA LEU A 112 28.18 4.17 20.57
C LEU A 112 27.71 5.12 19.47
N ASP A 113 28.51 6.15 19.20
CA ASP A 113 28.33 6.99 18.02
C ASP A 113 28.85 6.25 16.77
N SER A 114 28.27 6.56 15.62
CA SER A 114 28.76 6.16 14.30
C SER A 114 30.24 6.49 14.04
N SER A 115 30.81 7.47 14.77
CA SER A 115 32.23 7.83 14.68
C SER A 115 33.14 7.08 15.68
N ALA A 116 32.64 6.06 16.39
CA ALA A 116 33.42 5.36 17.41
C ALA A 116 34.59 4.56 16.83
N THR A 117 35.71 4.53 17.56
CA THR A 117 36.90 3.78 17.16
C THR A 117 36.74 2.28 17.42
N LEU A 118 37.46 1.44 16.67
CA LEU A 118 37.49 -0.02 16.87
C LEU A 118 37.83 -0.43 18.32
N ALA A 119 38.68 0.36 18.99
CA ALA A 119 39.03 0.14 20.38
C ALA A 119 37.82 0.34 21.32
N GLU A 120 37.01 1.37 21.07
CA GLU A 120 35.79 1.66 21.82
C GLU A 120 34.71 0.61 21.57
N ILE A 121 34.52 0.20 20.31
CA ILE A 121 33.60 -0.88 19.91
C ILE A 121 33.92 -2.17 20.67
N LYS A 122 35.20 -2.60 20.66
CA LYS A 122 35.64 -3.83 21.35
C LYS A 122 35.50 -3.74 22.87
N LYS A 123 35.79 -2.57 23.45
CA LYS A 123 35.63 -2.32 24.88
C LYS A 123 34.16 -2.42 25.28
N GLN A 124 33.27 -1.83 24.48
CA GLN A 124 31.84 -1.77 24.78
C GLN A 124 31.14 -3.10 24.56
N TYR A 125 31.51 -3.83 23.49
CA TYR A 125 31.08 -5.22 23.29
C TYR A 125 31.40 -6.11 24.50
N ARG A 126 32.63 -6.04 25.03
CA ARG A 126 33.03 -6.83 26.22
C ARG A 126 32.22 -6.46 27.45
N LYS A 127 31.92 -5.17 27.64
CA LYS A 127 31.12 -4.69 28.76
C LYS A 127 29.68 -5.23 28.68
N LEU A 128 29.00 -4.99 27.56
CA LEU A 128 27.61 -5.40 27.34
C LEU A 128 27.45 -6.94 27.33
N SER A 129 28.41 -7.67 26.76
CA SER A 129 28.41 -9.14 26.76
C SER A 129 28.52 -9.73 28.16
N MET A 130 29.26 -9.09 29.08
CA MET A 130 29.35 -9.57 30.47
C MET A 130 28.11 -9.25 31.29
N GLU A 131 27.44 -8.15 30.97
CA GLU A 131 26.21 -7.68 31.64
C GLU A 131 25.00 -8.52 31.21
N HIS A 132 24.86 -8.79 29.92
CA HIS A 132 23.73 -9.55 29.35
C HIS A 132 24.03 -11.04 29.13
N HIS A 133 25.09 -11.59 29.74
CA HIS A 133 25.43 -13.00 29.55
C HIS A 133 24.30 -13.92 30.08
N PRO A 134 23.83 -14.91 29.30
CA PRO A 134 22.72 -15.78 29.71
C PRO A 134 23.04 -16.58 30.98
N ASP A 135 24.28 -17.07 31.14
CA ASP A 135 24.70 -17.81 32.34
C ASP A 135 24.71 -16.96 33.62
N ARG A 136 24.66 -15.63 33.50
CA ARG A 136 24.62 -14.70 34.64
C ARG A 136 23.22 -14.10 34.88
N GLY A 137 22.19 -14.66 34.22
CA GLY A 137 20.81 -14.20 34.34
C GLY A 137 20.42 -13.09 33.35
N GLY A 138 21.24 -12.82 32.34
CA GLY A 138 20.92 -11.87 31.27
C GLY A 138 20.00 -12.44 30.19
N ASP A 139 19.40 -11.55 29.39
CA ASP A 139 18.54 -11.96 28.26
C ASP A 139 19.37 -12.42 27.06
N SER A 140 19.20 -13.69 26.69
CA SER A 140 19.85 -14.32 25.53
C SER A 140 19.59 -13.56 24.22
N LYS A 141 18.40 -12.97 24.05
CA LYS A 141 18.07 -12.20 22.83
C LYS A 141 18.94 -10.95 22.71
N VAL A 142 19.18 -10.27 23.83
CA VAL A 142 20.01 -9.06 23.90
C VAL A 142 21.47 -9.42 23.63
N PHE A 143 21.96 -10.52 24.22
CA PHE A 143 23.31 -11.01 23.96
C PHE A 143 23.56 -11.32 22.47
N VAL A 144 22.62 -12.00 21.81
CA VAL A 144 22.71 -12.29 20.36
C VAL A 144 22.68 -11.00 19.54
N ALA A 145 21.85 -10.01 19.91
CA ALA A 145 21.82 -8.72 19.23
C ALA A 145 23.14 -7.95 19.35
N ILE A 146 23.76 -7.95 20.54
CA ILE A 146 25.08 -7.33 20.81
C ILE A 146 26.18 -8.03 19.99
N ALA A 147 26.19 -9.37 19.96
CA ALA A 147 27.17 -10.13 19.19
C ALA A 147 27.02 -9.89 17.68
N LYS A 148 25.77 -9.82 17.19
CA LYS A 148 25.48 -9.46 15.80
C LYS A 148 25.93 -8.04 15.47
N ALA A 149 25.73 -7.08 16.38
CA ALA A 149 26.15 -5.69 16.19
C ALA A 149 27.68 -5.52 16.14
N TYR A 150 28.43 -6.33 16.89
CA TYR A 150 29.91 -6.32 16.83
C TYR A 150 30.47 -6.96 15.55
N GLN A 151 29.70 -7.83 14.88
CA GLN A 151 30.10 -8.51 13.66
C GLN A 151 29.72 -7.78 12.37
N ALA A 152 28.79 -6.83 12.45
CA ALA A 152 28.36 -5.97 11.33
C ALA A 152 29.47 -4.96 10.99
#